data_AF-A0A354YB30-F1
#
_entry.id   AF-A0A354YB30-F1
#
_cell.length_a   1.000
_cell.length_b   1.000
_cell.length_c   1.000
_cell.angle_alpha   90.00
_cell.angle_beta   90.00
_cell.angle_gamma   90.00
#
_symmetry.space_group_name_H-M   'P 1'
#
loop_
_entity.id
_entity.type
_entity.pdbx_description
1 polymer ?
#
loop_
_entity_poly.entity_id
_entity_poly.type
_entity_poly.pdbx_seq_one_letter_code
_entity_poly.pdbx_strand_id
1 'polypeptide(L)'
;MNVKHKATPLLLGLGLLAAFASAQADPFVGKSSNEAYVKVGKSTVNGGPHQAGNAGIAVNSTGLDKPVDFKGLASYGGSGTVKVLNFPYSGAPTSHDNLGVFAFVQAGTQDVWAGEWNSKKTDAAGLATHTVYFIGDNADTSVPASGSANYAVTGINNYNGSNALSGTFTANFGAHTLTGSIQNATGFAVNIGTATINSNASISGNGAVASISGTTLASNGAVSGQFFNSQASLAGIATFANNQYDTAFVGTK
;
A
#
# COMPACT_ATOMS: atom_id res chain seq x y z
N MET A 1 -46.23 48.38 57.12
CA MET A 1 -46.49 47.14 56.36
C MET A 1 -45.92 47.33 54.96
N ASN A 2 -44.74 46.77 54.67
CA ASN A 2 -44.36 46.23 53.36
C ASN A 2 -42.93 45.70 53.42
N VAL A 3 -42.83 44.40 53.12
CA VAL A 3 -41.67 43.53 53.25
C VAL A 3 -40.67 43.87 52.14
N LYS A 4 -39.39 44.06 52.51
CA LYS A 4 -38.28 44.14 51.55
C LYS A 4 -37.93 42.71 51.11
N HIS A 5 -38.37 42.31 49.93
CA HIS A 5 -37.84 41.11 49.28
C HIS A 5 -36.57 41.47 48.50
N LYS A 6 -35.41 41.02 49.00
CA LYS A 6 -34.17 40.97 48.23
C LYS A 6 -34.26 39.76 47.29
N ALA A 7 -34.39 40.01 45.99
CA ALA A 7 -34.28 38.96 44.98
C ALA A 7 -32.79 38.73 44.67
N THR A 8 -32.29 37.56 45.01
CA THR A 8 -30.97 37.05 44.58
C THR A 8 -31.13 36.48 43.17
N PRO A 9 -30.38 36.93 42.15
CA PRO A 9 -30.40 36.26 40.86
C PRO A 9 -29.62 34.93 40.96
N LEU A 10 -30.35 33.83 40.80
CA LEU A 10 -29.83 32.48 40.64
C LEU A 10 -29.17 32.40 39.26
N LEU A 11 -27.85 32.21 39.24
CA LEU A 11 -27.07 31.97 38.03
C LEU A 11 -27.36 30.54 37.54
N LEU A 12 -28.24 30.37 36.55
CA LEU A 12 -28.40 29.10 35.84
C LEU A 12 -27.39 29.05 34.69
N GLY A 13 -26.29 28.32 34.90
CA GLY A 13 -25.34 27.98 33.85
C GLY A 13 -25.94 26.95 32.90
N LEU A 14 -26.05 27.29 31.61
CA LEU A 14 -26.30 26.34 30.53
C LEU A 14 -25.00 26.19 29.73
N GLY A 15 -24.15 25.25 30.15
CA GLY A 15 -22.98 24.85 29.38
C GLY A 15 -23.41 23.91 28.24
N LEU A 16 -23.54 24.43 27.02
CA LEU A 16 -23.63 23.60 25.83
C LEU A 16 -22.26 23.00 25.51
N LEU A 17 -22.04 21.74 25.87
CA LEU A 17 -20.96 20.93 25.31
C LEU A 17 -21.32 20.57 23.86
N ALA A 18 -20.78 21.32 22.90
CA ALA A 18 -20.81 20.92 21.49
C ALA A 18 -19.79 19.80 21.29
N ALA A 19 -20.26 18.55 21.27
CA ALA A 19 -19.46 17.42 20.83
C ALA A 19 -19.31 17.51 19.30
N PHE A 20 -18.19 18.06 18.84
CA PHE A 20 -17.81 17.95 17.44
C PHE A 20 -17.40 16.50 17.18
N ALA A 21 -18.28 15.74 16.53
CA ALA A 21 -17.89 14.47 15.93
C ALA A 21 -16.93 14.79 14.78
N SER A 22 -15.62 14.66 15.01
CA SER A 22 -14.66 14.60 13.91
C SER A 22 -14.89 13.28 13.19
N ALA A 23 -15.36 13.35 11.95
CA ALA A 23 -15.27 12.21 11.05
C ALA A 23 -13.78 11.92 10.86
N GLN A 24 -13.27 10.88 11.53
CA GLN A 24 -11.90 10.43 11.29
C GLN A 24 -11.83 9.88 9.86
N ALA A 25 -10.84 10.35 9.09
CA ALA A 25 -10.56 9.81 7.77
C ALA A 25 -10.27 8.29 7.88
N ASP A 26 -10.63 7.51 6.86
CA ASP A 26 -10.35 6.07 6.83
C ASP A 26 -8.82 5.88 6.97
N PRO A 27 -8.31 5.12 7.95
CA PRO A 27 -6.87 5.00 8.20
C PRO A 27 -6.14 4.21 7.10
N PHE A 28 -6.89 3.62 6.18
CA PHE A 28 -6.39 2.82 5.08
C PHE A 28 -6.07 3.69 3.86
N VAL A 29 -4.80 3.70 3.45
CA VAL A 29 -4.34 4.37 2.22
C VAL A 29 -3.61 3.37 1.34
N GLY A 30 -3.97 3.35 0.07
CA GLY A 30 -3.39 2.47 -0.93
C GLY A 30 -3.60 2.95 -2.34
N LYS A 31 -2.97 2.27 -3.30
CA LYS A 31 -3.12 2.53 -4.73
C LYS A 31 -2.92 1.25 -5.52
N SER A 32 -3.61 1.16 -6.64
CA SER A 32 -3.39 0.15 -7.68
C SER A 32 -2.97 0.84 -8.98
N SER A 33 -2.08 0.22 -9.73
CA SER A 33 -1.69 0.66 -11.08
C SER A 33 -2.82 0.44 -12.10
N ASN A 34 -3.74 -0.50 -11.85
CA ASN A 34 -4.88 -0.78 -12.71
C ASN A 34 -6.10 -1.25 -11.91
N GLU A 35 -7.00 -0.32 -11.64
CA GLU A 35 -8.23 -0.58 -10.88
C GLU A 35 -9.31 -1.35 -11.65
N ALA A 36 -9.13 -1.59 -12.95
CA ALA A 36 -10.01 -2.50 -13.69
C ALA A 36 -9.72 -3.97 -13.34
N TYR A 37 -8.52 -4.27 -12.84
CA TYR A 37 -8.12 -5.61 -12.41
C TYR A 37 -8.05 -5.78 -10.90
N VAL A 38 -7.47 -4.80 -10.20
CA VAL A 38 -7.21 -4.89 -8.76
C VAL A 38 -7.61 -3.60 -8.07
N LYS A 39 -8.47 -3.70 -7.06
CA LYS A 39 -8.70 -2.62 -6.10
C LYS A 39 -8.19 -3.01 -4.74
N VAL A 40 -7.67 -2.03 -4.01
CA VAL A 40 -7.23 -2.18 -2.62
C VAL A 40 -8.05 -1.25 -1.74
N GLY A 41 -8.18 -1.62 -0.48
CA GLY A 41 -8.95 -0.84 0.49
C GLY A 41 -9.16 -1.64 1.77
N LYS A 42 -9.94 -1.08 2.69
CA LYS A 42 -10.34 -1.81 3.90
C LYS A 42 -11.15 -3.05 3.53
N SER A 43 -10.78 -4.20 4.10
CA SER A 43 -11.49 -5.46 3.91
C SER A 43 -12.91 -5.38 4.49
N THR A 44 -13.86 -5.97 3.78
CA THR A 44 -15.29 -5.97 4.17
C THR A 44 -15.84 -7.37 4.36
N VAL A 45 -15.11 -8.40 3.94
CA VAL A 45 -15.56 -9.79 3.97
C VAL A 45 -15.20 -10.43 5.31
N ASN A 46 -16.20 -11.06 5.95
CA ASN A 46 -16.02 -11.93 7.10
C ASN A 46 -16.39 -13.36 6.69
N GLY A 47 -15.44 -14.29 6.74
CA GLY A 47 -15.71 -15.69 6.39
C GLY A 47 -14.46 -16.48 6.04
N GLY A 48 -14.43 -17.75 6.43
CA GLY A 48 -13.26 -18.61 6.28
C GLY A 48 -12.05 -18.00 7.00
N PRO A 49 -10.92 -17.76 6.31
CA PRO A 49 -9.75 -17.11 6.89
C PRO A 49 -9.86 -15.57 6.96
N HIS A 50 -10.91 -14.99 6.36
CA HIS A 50 -11.00 -13.55 6.15
C HIS A 50 -11.74 -12.80 7.25
N GLN A 51 -11.22 -11.61 7.56
CA GLN A 51 -11.76 -10.68 8.54
C GLN A 51 -11.86 -9.26 7.97
N ALA A 52 -13.00 -8.62 8.18
CA ALA A 52 -13.20 -7.22 7.85
C ALA A 52 -12.37 -6.28 8.74
N GLY A 53 -12.09 -5.08 8.25
CA GLY A 53 -11.39 -4.04 9.01
C GLY A 53 -9.86 -4.11 8.96
N ASN A 54 -9.29 -4.82 7.98
CA ASN A 54 -7.86 -4.91 7.74
C ASN A 54 -7.52 -4.40 6.33
N ALA A 55 -6.23 -4.29 6.01
CA ALA A 55 -5.80 -3.97 4.66
C ALA A 55 -6.20 -5.12 3.71
N GLY A 56 -6.87 -4.79 2.61
CA GLY A 56 -7.48 -5.78 1.74
C GLY A 56 -7.36 -5.48 0.26
N ILE A 57 -7.74 -6.49 -0.52
CA ILE A 57 -7.65 -6.55 -1.98
C ILE A 57 -8.92 -7.19 -2.55
N ALA A 58 -9.38 -6.66 -3.68
CA ALA A 58 -10.40 -7.23 -4.52
C ALA A 58 -9.85 -7.38 -5.95
N VAL A 59 -10.15 -8.49 -6.61
CA VAL A 59 -9.76 -8.74 -8.00
C VAL A 59 -11.00 -8.84 -8.88
N ASN A 60 -10.85 -8.48 -10.16
CA ASN A 60 -11.96 -8.38 -11.09
C ASN A 60 -12.78 -9.67 -11.23
N SER A 61 -12.15 -10.84 -11.07
CA SER A 61 -12.81 -12.14 -11.16
C SER A 61 -13.85 -12.36 -10.07
N THR A 62 -13.71 -11.72 -8.91
CA THR A 62 -14.61 -11.85 -7.75
C THR A 62 -15.50 -10.62 -7.53
N GLY A 63 -15.41 -9.62 -8.42
CA GLY A 63 -15.91 -8.28 -8.16
C GLY A 63 -14.91 -7.42 -7.39
N LEU A 64 -14.96 -6.11 -7.66
CA LEU A 64 -13.99 -5.12 -7.15
C LEU A 64 -14.50 -4.31 -5.94
N ASP A 65 -15.66 -4.66 -5.41
CA ASP A 65 -16.39 -3.93 -4.36
C ASP A 65 -16.26 -4.58 -2.97
N LYS A 66 -15.69 -5.79 -2.89
CA LYS A 66 -15.60 -6.58 -1.64
C LYS A 66 -14.18 -7.05 -1.37
N PRO A 67 -13.28 -6.17 -0.88
CA PRO A 67 -11.92 -6.56 -0.57
C PRO A 67 -11.87 -7.60 0.55
N VAL A 68 -11.05 -8.64 0.36
CA VAL A 68 -10.65 -9.61 1.39
C VAL A 68 -9.32 -9.19 1.98
N ASP A 69 -9.06 -9.50 3.26
CA ASP A 69 -7.84 -9.04 3.93
C ASP A 69 -6.59 -9.85 3.55
N PHE A 70 -5.45 -9.16 3.50
CA PHE A 70 -4.17 -9.78 3.23
C PHE A 70 -3.70 -10.73 4.34
N LYS A 71 -4.12 -10.53 5.60
CA LYS A 71 -3.74 -11.42 6.72
C LYS A 71 -4.30 -12.84 6.50
N GLY A 72 -5.56 -12.95 6.14
CA GLY A 72 -6.21 -14.22 5.78
C GLY A 72 -5.60 -14.84 4.52
N LEU A 73 -5.32 -14.03 3.49
CA LEU A 73 -4.63 -14.52 2.28
C LEU A 73 -3.23 -15.06 2.58
N ALA A 74 -2.47 -14.39 3.47
CA ALA A 74 -1.10 -14.76 3.82
C ALA A 74 -1.00 -16.16 4.44
N SER A 75 -2.07 -16.66 5.08
CA SER A 75 -2.13 -18.03 5.62
C SER A 75 -2.04 -19.12 4.54
N TYR A 76 -2.35 -18.79 3.29
CA TYR A 76 -2.30 -19.73 2.14
C TYR A 76 -1.12 -19.49 1.20
N GLY A 77 -0.37 -18.41 1.40
CA GLY A 77 0.68 -17.96 0.48
C GLY A 77 2.02 -18.69 0.60
N GLY A 78 2.05 -19.84 1.28
CA GLY A 78 3.28 -20.61 1.54
C GLY A 78 4.20 -19.99 2.61
N SER A 79 5.39 -20.57 2.74
CA SER A 79 6.45 -20.13 3.65
C SER A 79 7.36 -19.08 3.00
N GLY A 80 7.97 -18.22 3.82
CA GLY A 80 8.83 -17.14 3.36
C GLY A 80 8.19 -15.75 3.45
N THR A 81 9.00 -14.73 3.12
CA THR A 81 8.64 -13.31 3.23
C THR A 81 7.64 -12.88 2.16
N VAL A 82 7.80 -13.38 0.92
CA VAL A 82 6.85 -13.15 -0.16
C VAL A 82 5.82 -14.28 -0.15
N LYS A 83 4.55 -13.90 -0.09
CA LYS A 83 3.40 -14.81 -0.16
C LYS A 83 2.95 -14.94 -1.59
N VAL A 84 2.76 -16.17 -2.05
CA VAL A 84 2.34 -16.48 -3.42
C VAL A 84 1.07 -17.30 -3.41
N LEU A 85 0.04 -16.82 -4.12
CA LEU A 85 -1.19 -17.55 -4.39
C LEU A 85 -1.30 -17.73 -5.90
N ASN A 86 -1.53 -18.95 -6.37
CA ASN A 86 -1.49 -19.27 -7.80
C ASN A 86 -2.77 -19.99 -8.21
N PHE A 87 -3.76 -19.21 -8.66
CA PHE A 87 -5.07 -19.69 -9.10
C PHE A 87 -5.37 -19.14 -10.52
N PRO A 88 -4.67 -19.62 -11.57
CA PRO A 88 -4.73 -19.01 -12.91
C PRO A 88 -6.16 -18.78 -13.40
N TYR A 89 -6.45 -17.53 -13.79
CA TYR A 89 -7.77 -17.10 -14.23
C TYR A 89 -8.09 -17.59 -15.65
N SER A 90 -9.17 -18.37 -15.78
CA SER A 90 -9.74 -18.82 -17.07
C SER A 90 -11.15 -18.30 -17.38
N GLY A 91 -11.79 -17.54 -16.45
CA GLY A 91 -13.15 -16.98 -16.59
C GLY A 91 -13.79 -16.61 -15.24
N ALA A 92 -15.03 -16.09 -15.26
CA ALA A 92 -15.77 -15.71 -14.04
C ALA A 92 -16.00 -16.96 -13.13
N PRO A 93 -15.53 -17.00 -11.87
CA PRO A 93 -15.49 -18.24 -11.11
C PRO A 93 -16.77 -18.54 -10.32
N THR A 94 -17.12 -19.82 -10.22
CA THR A 94 -17.96 -20.40 -9.16
C THR A 94 -17.14 -20.89 -7.95
N SER A 95 -15.80 -20.93 -8.05
CA SER A 95 -14.84 -21.42 -7.03
C SER A 95 -13.57 -20.54 -6.98
N HIS A 96 -12.68 -20.74 -5.99
CA HIS A 96 -11.41 -20.00 -5.87
C HIS A 96 -10.35 -20.40 -6.93
N ASP A 97 -10.68 -21.23 -7.92
CA ASP A 97 -9.70 -21.77 -8.87
C ASP A 97 -9.29 -20.78 -9.97
N ASN A 98 -9.94 -19.61 -10.06
CA ASN A 98 -9.72 -18.59 -11.08
C ASN A 98 -9.59 -17.18 -10.47
N LEU A 99 -8.61 -16.98 -9.58
CA LEU A 99 -8.39 -15.69 -8.90
C LEU A 99 -7.21 -14.90 -9.46
N GLY A 100 -6.44 -15.51 -10.35
CA GLY A 100 -5.16 -15.02 -10.80
C GLY A 100 -3.99 -15.47 -9.92
N VAL A 101 -2.85 -14.85 -10.16
CA VAL A 101 -1.56 -15.15 -9.54
C VAL A 101 -1.12 -13.92 -8.77
N PHE A 102 -1.00 -14.07 -7.46
CA PHE A 102 -0.63 -13.01 -6.54
C PHE A 102 0.79 -13.25 -6.03
N ALA A 103 1.56 -12.18 -5.89
CA ALA A 103 2.75 -12.17 -5.06
C ALA A 103 2.76 -10.90 -4.21
N PHE A 104 2.80 -11.04 -2.89
CA PHE A 104 2.71 -9.89 -1.99
C PHE A 104 3.56 -10.07 -0.73
N VAL A 105 3.89 -8.95 -0.09
CA VAL A 105 4.81 -8.89 1.04
C VAL A 105 4.30 -7.89 2.08
N GLN A 106 4.58 -8.19 3.35
CA GLN A 106 4.19 -7.40 4.52
C GLN A 106 5.33 -6.50 5.01
N ALA A 107 5.01 -5.31 5.54
CA ALA A 107 5.96 -4.45 6.24
C ALA A 107 6.22 -4.94 7.68
N GLY A 108 7.14 -5.89 7.85
CA GLY A 108 7.41 -6.49 9.16
C GLY A 108 6.14 -7.20 9.67
N THR A 109 5.60 -6.74 10.80
CA THR A 109 4.34 -7.26 11.38
C THR A 109 3.14 -6.33 11.22
N GLN A 110 3.31 -5.19 10.54
CA GLN A 110 2.27 -4.17 10.38
C GLN A 110 1.24 -4.58 9.34
N ASP A 111 0.03 -4.04 9.41
CA ASP A 111 -1.01 -4.25 8.38
C ASP A 111 -0.78 -3.36 7.15
N VAL A 112 0.42 -3.48 6.57
CA VAL A 112 0.91 -2.70 5.43
C VAL A 112 1.52 -3.68 4.43
N TRP A 113 1.03 -3.63 3.20
CA TRP A 113 1.26 -4.63 2.18
C TRP A 113 1.54 -3.99 0.82
N ALA A 114 2.38 -4.66 0.05
CA ALA A 114 2.61 -4.33 -1.35
C ALA A 114 2.73 -5.62 -2.16
N GLY A 115 2.34 -5.57 -3.43
CA GLY A 115 2.39 -6.77 -4.26
C GLY A 115 2.00 -6.54 -5.70
N GLU A 116 1.92 -7.65 -6.42
CA GLU A 116 1.51 -7.74 -7.81
C GLU A 116 0.43 -8.79 -8.00
N TRP A 117 -0.29 -8.63 -9.10
CA TRP A 117 -1.27 -9.57 -9.61
C TRP A 117 -1.15 -9.73 -11.13
N ASN A 118 -1.35 -10.96 -11.60
CA ASN A 118 -1.63 -11.27 -13.00
C ASN A 118 -2.83 -12.20 -13.07
N SER A 119 -3.65 -12.10 -14.12
CA SER A 119 -4.66 -13.12 -14.40
C SER A 119 -4.04 -14.52 -14.57
N LYS A 120 -2.89 -14.63 -15.22
CA LYS A 120 -2.07 -15.85 -15.30
C LYS A 120 -0.66 -15.51 -15.77
N LYS A 121 0.31 -16.39 -15.49
CA LYS A 121 1.73 -16.19 -15.84
C LYS A 121 2.25 -17.13 -16.94
N THR A 122 1.35 -17.78 -17.66
CA THR A 122 1.70 -18.82 -18.67
C THR A 122 1.65 -18.33 -20.11
N ASP A 123 1.06 -17.16 -20.38
CA ASP A 123 0.93 -16.60 -21.73
C ASP A 123 1.03 -15.06 -21.74
N ALA A 124 1.21 -14.48 -22.93
CA ALA A 124 1.37 -13.04 -23.11
C ALA A 124 0.12 -12.24 -22.68
N ALA A 125 -1.07 -12.80 -22.89
CA ALA A 125 -2.33 -12.16 -22.51
C ALA A 125 -2.43 -12.01 -20.99
N GLY A 126 -2.05 -13.02 -20.23
CA GLY A 126 -2.02 -12.98 -18.77
C GLY A 126 -0.93 -12.05 -18.23
N LEU A 127 0.25 -12.07 -18.85
CA LEU A 127 1.34 -11.15 -18.48
C LEU A 127 0.95 -9.69 -18.73
N ALA A 128 0.19 -9.38 -19.78
CA ALA A 128 -0.30 -8.03 -20.06
C ALA A 128 -1.23 -7.47 -18.95
N THR A 129 -1.84 -8.33 -18.13
CA THR A 129 -2.67 -7.92 -16.98
C THR A 129 -1.87 -7.56 -15.72
N HIS A 130 -0.53 -7.56 -15.79
CA HIS A 130 0.33 -7.24 -14.66
C HIS A 130 -0.09 -5.93 -13.99
N THR A 131 -0.42 -6.04 -12.70
CA THR A 131 -0.94 -4.94 -11.88
C THR A 131 -0.21 -4.94 -10.54
N VAL A 132 0.51 -3.86 -10.25
CA VAL A 132 1.12 -3.62 -8.93
C VAL A 132 0.24 -2.76 -8.04
N TYR A 133 0.33 -2.97 -6.73
CA TYR A 133 -0.45 -2.25 -5.73
C TYR A 133 0.26 -2.14 -4.38
N PHE A 134 -0.22 -1.23 -3.54
CA PHE A 134 0.09 -1.19 -2.11
C PHE A 134 -1.13 -0.74 -1.31
N ILE A 135 -1.20 -1.11 -0.04
CA ILE A 135 -2.23 -0.69 0.91
C ILE A 135 -1.70 -0.83 2.33
N GLY A 136 -2.08 0.06 3.23
CA GLY A 136 -1.76 -0.09 4.63
C GLY A 136 -2.75 0.60 5.56
N ASP A 137 -2.87 0.05 6.76
CA ASP A 137 -3.53 0.68 7.92
C ASP A 137 -2.61 1.72 8.57
N ASN A 138 -3.20 2.63 9.36
CA ASN A 138 -2.52 3.69 10.10
C ASN A 138 -1.63 4.55 9.18
N ALA A 139 -2.19 4.99 8.06
CA ALA A 139 -1.55 5.94 7.18
C ALA A 139 -1.22 7.23 7.93
N ASP A 140 0.04 7.65 7.84
CA ASP A 140 0.45 8.89 8.46
C ASP A 140 -0.18 10.09 7.74
N THR A 141 -0.52 11.12 8.51
CA THR A 141 -1.10 12.36 7.97
C THR A 141 -0.12 13.53 8.04
N SER A 142 1.10 13.29 8.56
CA SER A 142 2.17 14.27 8.70
C SER A 142 3.53 13.58 8.78
N VAL A 143 4.59 14.31 8.45
CA VAL A 143 5.99 13.86 8.65
C VAL A 143 6.76 14.84 9.54
N PRO A 144 7.86 14.41 10.18
CA PRO A 144 8.74 15.32 10.91
C PRO A 144 9.25 16.47 10.02
N ALA A 145 9.53 17.64 10.61
CA ALA A 145 10.10 18.77 9.87
C ALA A 145 11.61 18.62 9.60
N SER A 146 12.27 17.62 10.20
CA SER A 146 13.71 17.40 10.09
C SER A 146 14.07 15.94 10.38
N GLY A 147 15.34 15.60 10.16
CA GLY A 147 15.87 14.26 10.38
C GLY A 147 15.79 13.35 9.16
N SER A 148 16.35 12.16 9.30
CA SER A 148 16.42 11.15 8.25
C SER A 148 16.16 9.75 8.79
N ALA A 149 15.69 8.86 7.92
CA ALA A 149 15.49 7.45 8.23
C ALA A 149 15.89 6.60 7.02
N ASN A 150 16.49 5.44 7.29
CA ASN A 150 16.73 4.41 6.28
C ASN A 150 15.67 3.33 6.45
N TYR A 151 15.21 2.77 5.33
CA TYR A 151 14.23 1.68 5.30
C TYR A 151 14.86 0.52 4.55
N ALA A 152 14.86 -0.67 5.15
CA ALA A 152 15.11 -1.90 4.43
C ALA A 152 13.88 -2.21 3.56
N VAL A 153 14.03 -2.20 2.25
CA VAL A 153 12.94 -2.30 1.28
C VAL A 153 12.99 -3.65 0.57
N THR A 154 11.83 -4.30 0.48
CA THR A 154 11.58 -5.44 -0.41
C THR A 154 10.70 -4.97 -1.56
N GLY A 155 11.04 -5.37 -2.77
CA GLY A 155 10.25 -5.08 -3.97
C GLY A 155 9.86 -6.34 -4.75
N ILE A 156 8.75 -6.24 -5.45
CA ILE A 156 8.11 -7.32 -6.20
C ILE A 156 7.87 -6.85 -7.64
N ASN A 157 8.46 -7.57 -8.59
CA ASN A 157 8.24 -7.41 -10.04
C ASN A 157 8.33 -8.78 -10.71
N ASN A 158 7.29 -9.15 -11.46
CA ASN A 158 7.15 -10.44 -12.14
C ASN A 158 7.71 -11.59 -11.28
N TYR A 159 7.24 -11.68 -10.04
CA TYR A 159 7.84 -12.57 -9.07
C TYR A 159 7.69 -14.04 -9.49
N ASN A 160 8.78 -14.78 -9.45
CA ASN A 160 8.89 -16.16 -9.90
C ASN A 160 9.26 -17.14 -8.78
N GLY A 161 9.25 -16.68 -7.52
CA GLY A 161 9.63 -17.46 -6.35
C GLY A 161 11.05 -17.20 -5.83
N SER A 162 11.90 -16.51 -6.60
CA SER A 162 13.30 -16.28 -6.18
C SER A 162 13.88 -14.91 -6.55
N ASN A 163 13.15 -14.10 -7.32
CA ASN A 163 13.63 -12.83 -7.87
C ASN A 163 13.14 -11.58 -7.10
N ALA A 164 12.82 -11.71 -5.81
CA ALA A 164 12.48 -10.56 -4.98
C ALA A 164 13.62 -9.53 -5.02
N LEU A 165 13.26 -8.25 -5.10
CA LEU A 165 14.23 -7.16 -5.07
C LEU A 165 14.46 -6.75 -3.61
N SER A 166 15.68 -6.34 -3.29
CA SER A 166 16.00 -5.77 -1.99
C SER A 166 16.90 -4.55 -2.12
N GLY A 167 16.86 -3.68 -1.12
CA GLY A 167 17.68 -2.48 -1.07
C GLY A 167 17.30 -1.57 0.09
N THR A 168 17.79 -0.34 0.03
CA THR A 168 17.54 0.67 1.06
C THR A 168 16.98 1.94 0.44
N PHE A 169 15.88 2.45 1.02
CA PHE A 169 15.42 3.80 0.74
C PHE A 169 15.77 4.71 1.91
N THR A 170 16.22 5.92 1.61
CA THR A 170 16.55 6.95 2.59
C THR A 170 15.53 8.07 2.48
N ALA A 171 14.77 8.28 3.55
CA ALA A 171 13.92 9.44 3.72
C ALA A 171 14.74 10.54 4.39
N ASN A 172 14.76 11.73 3.80
CA ASN A 172 15.23 12.96 4.42
C ASN A 172 14.03 13.88 4.60
N PHE A 173 13.51 13.94 5.82
CA PHE A 173 12.30 14.68 6.14
C PHE A 173 12.53 16.20 6.09
N GLY A 174 13.74 16.66 6.43
CA GLY A 174 14.10 18.08 6.31
C GLY A 174 14.25 18.57 4.87
N ALA A 175 14.65 17.68 3.96
CA ALA A 175 14.72 17.97 2.53
C ALA A 175 13.43 17.61 1.77
N HIS A 176 12.45 16.96 2.43
CA HIS A 176 11.25 16.42 1.81
C HIS A 176 11.53 15.44 0.66
N THR A 177 12.56 14.60 0.78
CA THR A 177 12.96 13.66 -0.27
C THR A 177 13.04 12.21 0.20
N LEU A 178 12.67 11.29 -0.69
CA LEU A 178 12.90 9.85 -0.58
C LEU A 178 13.72 9.39 -1.79
N THR A 179 14.85 8.74 -1.53
CA THR A 179 15.75 8.23 -2.58
C THR A 179 16.13 6.79 -2.31
N GLY A 180 16.39 6.01 -3.35
CA GLY A 180 17.00 4.70 -3.19
C GLY A 180 16.77 3.77 -4.38
N SER A 181 17.29 2.56 -4.27
CA SER A 181 17.16 1.53 -5.29
C SER A 181 16.99 0.16 -4.67
N ILE A 182 16.25 -0.69 -5.36
CA ILE A 182 16.06 -2.11 -5.06
C ILE A 182 16.53 -2.94 -6.25
N GLN A 183 17.18 -4.07 -6.00
CA GLN A 183 17.73 -4.96 -7.03
C GLN A 183 17.60 -6.42 -6.61
N ASN A 184 17.44 -7.32 -7.58
CA ASN A 184 17.54 -8.76 -7.35
C ASN A 184 18.91 -9.33 -7.78
N ALA A 185 19.20 -10.57 -7.39
CA ALA A 185 20.49 -11.22 -7.68
C ALA A 185 20.81 -11.37 -9.18
N THR A 186 19.82 -11.28 -10.06
CA THR A 186 20.00 -11.36 -11.51
C THR A 186 20.31 -10.00 -12.16
N GLY A 187 20.33 -8.93 -11.37
CA GLY A 187 20.70 -7.59 -11.81
C GLY A 187 19.53 -6.69 -12.22
N PHE A 188 18.29 -7.19 -12.25
CA PHE A 188 17.12 -6.34 -12.45
C PHE A 188 16.94 -5.41 -11.24
N ALA A 189 16.84 -4.11 -11.50
CA ALA A 189 16.80 -3.09 -10.48
C ALA A 189 15.80 -1.98 -10.82
N VAL A 190 15.19 -1.41 -9.79
CA VAL A 190 14.39 -0.17 -9.86
C VAL A 190 14.99 0.85 -8.91
N ASN A 191 15.40 1.99 -9.46
CA ASN A 191 15.75 3.19 -8.70
C ASN A 191 14.56 4.14 -8.74
N ILE A 192 14.12 4.66 -7.59
CA ILE A 192 12.94 5.56 -7.51
C ILE A 192 13.26 7.02 -7.87
N GLY A 193 14.53 7.32 -8.16
CA GLY A 193 15.03 8.68 -8.33
C GLY A 193 14.96 9.45 -7.02
N THR A 194 14.61 10.74 -7.12
CA THR A 194 14.31 11.61 -5.98
C THR A 194 12.81 11.84 -5.92
N ALA A 195 12.10 11.03 -5.15
CA ALA A 195 10.68 11.23 -4.89
C ALA A 195 10.49 12.30 -3.80
N THR A 196 9.39 13.03 -3.88
CA THR A 196 8.97 14.03 -2.89
C THR A 196 8.22 13.36 -1.75
N ILE A 197 8.54 13.74 -0.52
CA ILE A 197 7.76 13.44 0.69
C ILE A 197 6.84 14.63 0.96
N ASN A 198 5.54 14.45 0.73
CA ASN A 198 4.56 15.49 0.91
C ASN A 198 4.21 15.69 2.39
N SER A 199 3.64 16.85 2.73
CA SER A 199 3.27 17.19 4.12
C SER A 199 2.22 16.24 4.72
N ASN A 200 1.43 15.57 3.89
CA ASN A 200 0.46 14.54 4.31
C ASN A 200 1.07 13.13 4.36
N ALA A 201 2.40 13.02 4.37
CA ALA A 201 3.16 11.77 4.36
C ALA A 201 2.97 10.87 3.12
N SER A 202 2.30 11.35 2.07
CA SER A 202 2.31 10.67 0.77
C SER A 202 3.66 10.88 0.07
N ILE A 203 4.02 9.93 -0.78
CA ILE A 203 5.24 9.94 -1.60
C ILE A 203 4.84 10.05 -3.07
N SER A 204 5.48 10.96 -3.82
CA SER A 204 5.23 11.14 -5.25
C SER A 204 6.50 11.47 -6.02
N GLY A 205 6.66 10.95 -7.23
CA GLY A 205 7.76 11.31 -8.12
C GLY A 205 7.56 10.79 -9.54
N ASN A 206 8.43 11.21 -10.47
CA ASN A 206 8.37 10.83 -11.89
C ASN A 206 9.75 10.45 -12.46
N GLY A 207 10.72 10.22 -11.58
CA GLY A 207 12.13 9.98 -11.94
C GLY A 207 12.56 8.52 -11.83
N ALA A 208 11.64 7.57 -11.70
CA ALA A 208 12.04 6.18 -11.53
C ALA A 208 12.66 5.61 -12.81
N VAL A 209 13.61 4.69 -12.63
CA VAL A 209 14.35 4.01 -13.70
C VAL A 209 14.38 2.51 -13.40
N ALA A 210 13.93 1.71 -14.37
CA ALA A 210 14.12 0.26 -14.36
C ALA A 210 15.34 -0.09 -15.22
N SER A 211 16.17 -1.00 -14.72
CA SER A 211 17.41 -1.41 -15.39
C SER A 211 17.73 -2.88 -15.17
N ILE A 212 18.58 -3.44 -16.01
CA ILE A 212 19.18 -4.77 -15.78
C ILE A 212 20.68 -4.66 -15.98
N SER A 213 21.43 -5.04 -14.93
CA SER A 213 22.90 -4.99 -14.94
C SER A 213 23.44 -3.62 -15.41
N GLY A 214 22.80 -2.53 -14.95
CA GLY A 214 23.13 -1.15 -15.29
C GLY A 214 22.60 -0.63 -16.64
N THR A 215 22.02 -1.49 -17.49
CA THR A 215 21.39 -1.07 -18.74
C THR A 215 19.96 -0.60 -18.48
N THR A 216 19.62 0.63 -18.89
CA THR A 216 18.27 1.19 -18.72
C THR A 216 17.28 0.46 -19.61
N LEU A 217 16.19 -0.03 -19.01
CA LEU A 217 15.06 -0.67 -19.69
C LEU A 217 13.87 0.28 -19.83
N ALA A 218 13.62 1.08 -18.79
CA ALA A 218 12.60 2.12 -18.78
C ALA A 218 13.00 3.27 -17.88
N SER A 219 12.53 4.47 -18.21
CA SER A 219 12.80 5.72 -17.47
C SER A 219 11.52 6.55 -17.36
N ASN A 220 11.60 7.66 -16.63
CA ASN A 220 10.47 8.55 -16.35
C ASN A 220 9.30 7.83 -15.65
N GLY A 221 9.61 6.81 -14.84
CA GLY A 221 8.61 6.07 -14.10
C GLY A 221 8.00 6.91 -12.98
N ALA A 222 6.68 6.79 -12.81
CA ALA A 222 5.95 7.43 -11.72
C ALA A 222 6.11 6.63 -10.42
N VAL A 223 6.38 7.32 -9.32
CA VAL A 223 6.45 6.78 -7.97
C VAL A 223 5.23 7.28 -7.19
N SER A 224 4.55 6.37 -6.51
CA SER A 224 3.47 6.70 -5.58
C SER A 224 3.60 5.85 -4.33
N GLY A 225 3.47 6.43 -3.15
CA GLY A 225 3.57 5.71 -1.90
C GLY A 225 3.02 6.49 -0.72
N GLN A 226 3.16 5.92 0.46
CA GLN A 226 2.68 6.47 1.72
C GLN A 226 3.56 5.97 2.87
N PHE A 227 3.80 6.83 3.87
CA PHE A 227 4.33 6.39 5.17
C PHE A 227 3.20 5.96 6.10
N PHE A 228 3.50 4.96 6.93
CA PHE A 228 2.55 4.35 7.86
C PHE A 228 3.17 4.20 9.25
N ASN A 229 2.30 4.13 10.26
CA ASN A 229 2.63 3.78 11.63
C ASN A 229 3.73 4.68 12.22
N SER A 230 3.53 6.00 12.16
CA SER A 230 4.53 7.00 12.60
C SER A 230 5.87 6.85 11.88
N GLN A 231 5.81 6.70 10.56
CA GLN A 231 6.94 6.49 9.66
C GLN A 231 7.79 5.24 9.99
N ALA A 232 7.26 4.27 10.74
CA ALA A 232 7.94 3.00 10.99
C ALA A 232 7.99 2.13 9.73
N SER A 233 7.06 2.34 8.79
CA SER A 233 7.05 1.70 7.49
C SER A 233 6.67 2.63 6.36
N LEU A 234 6.96 2.20 5.14
CA LEU A 234 6.46 2.78 3.89
C LEU A 234 6.03 1.68 2.94
N ALA A 235 5.10 1.99 2.05
CA ALA A 235 4.76 1.15 0.90
C ALA A 235 4.44 2.01 -0.31
N GLY A 236 4.61 1.44 -1.50
CA GLY A 236 4.40 2.16 -2.75
C GLY A 236 4.54 1.31 -4.00
N ILE A 237 4.41 1.99 -5.13
CA ILE A 237 4.60 1.44 -6.48
C ILE A 237 5.46 2.38 -7.31
N ALA A 238 6.28 1.80 -8.18
CA ALA A 238 6.90 2.47 -9.32
C ALA A 238 6.27 1.94 -10.60
N THR A 239 5.69 2.80 -11.43
CA THR A 239 4.99 2.43 -12.67
C THR A 239 5.62 3.08 -13.88
N PHE A 240 5.69 2.34 -14.99
CA PHE A 240 6.31 2.76 -16.24
C PHE A 240 5.29 2.66 -17.39
N ALA A 241 5.66 3.19 -18.56
CA ALA A 241 4.82 3.07 -19.76
C ALA A 241 4.59 1.60 -20.18
N ASN A 242 5.57 0.74 -19.92
CA ASN A 242 5.42 -0.71 -20.05
C ASN A 242 5.26 -1.32 -18.65
N ASN A 243 4.07 -1.87 -18.38
CA ASN A 243 3.75 -2.45 -17.08
C ASN A 243 4.62 -3.65 -16.70
N GLN A 244 5.34 -4.26 -17.64
CA GLN A 244 6.32 -5.30 -17.34
C GLN A 244 7.36 -4.86 -16.30
N TYR A 245 7.67 -3.56 -16.22
CA TYR A 245 8.65 -3.03 -15.27
C TYR A 245 8.04 -2.45 -14.00
N ASP A 246 6.71 -2.42 -13.92
CA ASP A 246 6.02 -1.92 -12.74
C ASP A 246 6.43 -2.73 -11.51
N THR A 247 6.71 -2.06 -10.41
CA THR A 247 7.28 -2.69 -9.23
C THR A 247 6.56 -2.18 -7.99
N ALA A 248 6.01 -3.09 -7.19
CA ALA A 248 5.54 -2.77 -5.85
C ALA A 248 6.68 -2.85 -4.85
N PHE A 249 6.64 -2.05 -3.80
CA PHE A 249 7.64 -2.07 -2.75
C PHE A 249 7.05 -1.78 -1.36
N VAL A 250 7.68 -2.36 -0.35
CA VAL A 250 7.39 -2.14 1.06
C VAL A 250 8.69 -2.08 1.84
N GLY A 251 8.77 -1.21 2.85
CA GLY A 251 9.95 -1.06 3.68
C GLY A 251 9.65 -0.80 5.14
N THR A 252 10.59 -1.20 5.99
CA THR A 252 10.58 -0.95 7.44
C THR A 252 11.86 -0.25 7.84
N LYS A 253 11.73 0.69 8.79
CA LYS A 253 12.86 1.47 9.33
C LYS A 253 13.88 0.61 10.06
#